data_AF-A0A1Y0VUT4-F1
#
_entry.id   AF-A0A1Y0VUT4-F1
#
_cell.length_a   1.000
_cell.length_b   1.000
_cell.length_c   1.000
_cell.angle_alpha   90.00
_cell.angle_beta   90.00
_cell.angle_gamma   90.00
#
_symmetry.space_group_name_H-M   'P 1'
#
loop_
_entity.id
_entity.type
_entity.pdbx_description
1 polymer ?
#
loop_
_entity_poly.entity_id
_entity_poly.type
_entity_poly.pdbx_seq_one_letter_code
_entity_poly.pdbx_strand_id
1 'polypeptide(L)' 'MVEVLRVSANSFVLIHNHPSGNIEPSTNDLAFTKKMKKVGDLMGIRLIDHLIVGDQSYWSAAEKRFI' A
#
# COMPACT_ATOMS: atom_id res chain seq x y z
N MET A 1 -8.05 -7.96 2.29
CA MET A 1 -7.78 -8.45 3.67
C MET A 1 -8.31 -9.85 3.91
N VAL A 2 -9.56 -10.16 3.54
CA VAL A 2 -10.09 -11.55 3.65
C VAL A 2 -9.19 -12.57 2.96
N GLU A 3 -8.74 -12.30 1.73
CA GLU A 3 -7.81 -13.20 1.03
C GLU A 3 -6.45 -13.33 1.74
N VAL A 4 -5.92 -12.24 2.31
CA VAL A 4 -4.67 -12.24 3.08
C VAL A 4 -4.76 -13.21 4.27
N LEU A 5 -5.92 -13.25 4.94
CA LEU A 5 -6.18 -14.24 6.00
C LEU A 5 -6.31 -15.66 5.45
N ARG A 6 -7.04 -15.84 4.34
CA ARG A 6 -7.28 -17.16 3.74
C ARG A 6 -5.98 -17.87 3.36
N VAL A 7 -4.99 -17.13 2.88
CA VAL A 7 -3.68 -17.67 2.52
C VAL A 7 -2.69 -17.71 3.69
N SER A 8 -3.13 -17.35 4.91
CA SER A 8 -2.27 -17.29 6.10
C SER A 8 -1.02 -16.43 5.90
N ALA A 9 -1.16 -15.29 5.21
CA ALA A 9 -0.03 -14.40 4.96
C ALA A 9 0.45 -13.71 6.24
N ASN A 10 1.77 -13.59 6.41
CA ASN A 10 2.37 -12.87 7.54
C ASN A 10 2.28 -11.34 7.41
N SER A 11 2.18 -10.85 6.16
CA SER A 11 2.19 -9.44 5.81
C SER A 11 1.69 -9.26 4.38
N PHE A 12 1.46 -8.02 3.95
CA PHE A 12 1.00 -7.72 2.60
C PHE A 12 1.59 -6.41 2.06
N VAL A 13 1.57 -6.27 0.73
CA VAL A 13 1.92 -5.05 0.00
C VAL A 13 0.69 -4.60 -0.79
N LEU A 14 0.48 -3.30 -0.88
CA LEU A 14 -0.52 -2.70 -1.77
C LEU A 14 0.17 -2.19 -3.04
N ILE A 15 -0.50 -2.37 -4.18
CA ILE A 15 -0.02 -1.85 -5.47
C ILE A 15 -1.19 -1.13 -6.14
N HIS A 16 -0.97 0.12 -6.51
CA HIS A 16 -1.90 0.96 -7.28
C HIS A 16 -1.20 1.37 -8.58
N ASN A 17 -1.82 1.13 -9.73
CA ASN A 17 -1.30 1.63 -11.01
C ASN A 17 -1.94 2.98 -11.37
N HIS A 18 -1.15 4.01 -11.64
CA HIS A 18 -1.62 5.27 -12.24
C HIS A 18 -1.38 5.23 -13.76
N PRO A 19 -2.42 4.98 -14.59
CA PRO A 19 -2.25 4.90 -16.04
C PRO A 19 -1.78 6.21 -16.69
N SER A 20 -1.90 7.33 -15.99
CA SER A 20 -1.37 8.63 -16.40
C SER A 20 0.16 8.70 -16.37
N GLY A 21 0.82 7.73 -15.72
CA GLY A 21 2.26 7.73 -15.51
C GLY A 21 2.73 8.60 -14.33
N ASN A 22 1.88 9.50 -13.80
CA ASN A 22 2.23 10.29 -12.62
C ASN A 22 2.16 9.43 -11.35
N ILE A 23 3.27 9.32 -10.63
CA ILE A 23 3.37 8.52 -9.39
C ILE A 23 3.02 9.30 -8.11
N GLU A 24 2.63 10.58 -8.22
CA GLU A 24 2.24 11.37 -7.07
C GLU A 24 0.94 10.82 -6.44
N PRO A 25 0.95 10.40 -5.16
CA PRO A 25 -0.22 9.83 -4.51
C PRO A 25 -1.33 10.87 -4.39
N SER A 26 -2.57 10.50 -4.71
CA SER A 26 -3.71 11.34 -4.39
C SER A 26 -3.98 11.38 -2.89
N THR A 27 -4.77 12.34 -2.43
CA THR A 27 -5.25 12.39 -1.04
C THR A 27 -5.99 11.10 -0.65
N ASN A 28 -6.70 10.48 -1.60
CA ASN A 28 -7.40 9.21 -1.39
C ASN A 28 -6.42 8.03 -1.24
N ASP A 29 -5.33 8.00 -2.01
CA ASP A 29 -4.31 6.95 -1.87
C ASP A 29 -3.65 7.02 -0.50
N LEU A 30 -3.28 8.22 -0.05
CA LEU A 30 -2.70 8.44 1.27
C LEU A 30 -3.67 8.05 2.40
N ALA A 31 -4.94 8.43 2.28
CA ALA A 31 -5.97 8.07 3.26
C ALA A 31 -6.20 6.55 3.31
N PHE A 32 -6.27 5.90 2.14
CA PHE A 32 -6.41 4.46 2.01
C PHE A 32 -5.22 3.72 2.62
N THR A 33 -3.99 4.17 2.32
CA THR A 33 -2.75 3.63 2.88
C THR A 33 -2.77 3.64 4.40
N LYS A 34 -3.11 4.80 5.02
CA LYS A 34 -3.21 4.94 6.48
C LYS A 34 -4.25 4.00 7.08
N LYS A 35 -5.43 3.90 6.43
CA LYS A 35 -6.50 2.99 6.86
C LYS A 35 -6.04 1.54 6.82
N MET A 36 -5.40 1.13 5.73
CA MET A 36 -4.93 -0.25 5.56
C MET A 36 -3.76 -0.59 6.49
N LYS A 37 -2.85 0.34 6.74
CA LYS A 37 -1.81 0.20 7.77
C LYS A 37 -2.44 -0.09 9.14
N LYS A 38 -3.41 0.74 9.56
CA LYS A 38 -4.11 0.56 10.84
C LYS A 38 -4.82 -0.79 10.93
N VAL A 39 -5.46 -1.24 9.86
CA VAL A 39 -6.11 -2.56 9.80
C VAL A 39 -5.07 -3.69 9.90
N GLY A 40 -3.97 -3.59 9.17
CA GLY A 40 -2.89 -4.57 9.24
C GLY A 40 -2.28 -4.67 10.64
N ASP A 41 -1.99 -3.53 11.26
CA ASP A 41 -1.47 -3.47 12.63
C ASP A 41 -2.45 -4.09 13.64
N LEU A 42 -3.76 -3.81 13.52
CA LEU A 42 -4.80 -4.39 14.38
C LEU A 42 -4.91 -5.91 14.24
N MET A 43 -4.72 -6.42 13.02
CA MET A 43 -4.84 -7.84 12.72
C MET A 43 -3.53 -8.62 12.95
N GLY A 44 -2.43 -7.95 13.28
CA GLY A 44 -1.10 -8.56 13.37
C GLY A 44 -0.51 -8.97 12.01
N ILE A 45 -1.03 -8.43 10.91
CA ILE A 45 -0.59 -8.71 9.54
C ILE A 45 -0.14 -7.39 8.91
N ARG A 46 1.16 -7.11 8.96
CA ARG A 46 1.67 -5.76 8.66
C ARG A 46 1.54 -5.41 7.17
N LEU A 47 1.22 -4.15 6.90
CA LEU A 47 1.43 -3.55 5.57
C LEU A 47 2.92 -3.24 5.43
N ILE A 48 3.61 -3.89 4.50
CA ILE A 48 5.05 -3.70 4.26
C ILE A 48 5.30 -2.47 3.40
N ASP A 49 4.50 -2.27 2.35
CA ASP A 49 4.61 -1.11 1.47
C ASP A 49 3.29 -0.85 0.74
N HIS A 50 3.13 0.39 0.26
CA HIS A 50 2.16 0.74 -0.77
C HIS A 50 2.90 1.38 -1.94
N LEU A 51 2.92 0.67 -3.06
CA LEU A 51 3.54 1.11 -4.30
C LEU A 51 2.50 1.74 -5.22
N ILE A 52 2.78 2.97 -5.67
CA ILE A 52 2.06 3.59 -6.79
C ILE A 52 2.97 3.51 -8.00
N VAL A 53 2.56 2.75 -9.01
CA VAL A 53 3.36 2.47 -10.22
C VAL A 53 2.87 3.33 -11.37
N GLY A 54 3.79 3.97 -12.07
CA GLY A 54 3.56 4.77 -13.27
C GLY A 54 4.44 4.34 -14.43
N ASP A 55 4.72 5.23 -15.38
CA ASP A 55 5.59 4.94 -16.51
C ASP A 55 7.05 4.88 -16.04
N GLN A 56 7.62 3.67 -16.06
CA GLN A 56 9.01 3.37 -15.65
C GLN A 56 9.43 3.97 -14.30
N SER A 57 8.45 4.23 -13.43
CA SER A 57 8.65 4.91 -12.16
C SER A 57 7.65 4.39 -11.12
N TYR A 58 7.99 4.59 -9.86
CA TYR A 58 7.11 4.25 -8.75
C TYR A 58 7.30 5.21 -7.57
N TRP A 59 6.27 5.31 -6.74
CA TRP A 59 6.32 5.89 -5.41
C TRP A 59 6.15 4.77 -4.38
N SER A 60 7.00 4.73 -3.36
CA SER A 60 6.92 3.76 -2.25
C SER A 60 6.61 4.49 -0.94
N ALA A 61 5.57 4.04 -0.23
CA ALA A 61 5.24 4.56 1.08
C ALA A 61 6.35 4.28 2.11
N ALA A 62 6.98 3.11 2.03
CA ALA A 62 8.07 2.71 2.92
C ALA A 62 9.32 3.57 2.69
N GLU A 63 9.74 3.77 1.44
CA GLU A 63 10.91 4.61 1.11
C GLU A 63 10.72 6.06 1.55
N LYS A 64 9.48 6.58 1.44
CA LYS A 64 9.13 7.93 1.90
C LYS A 64 8.88 8.03 3.39
N ARG A 65 9.02 6.94 4.17
CA ARG A 65 8.73 6.88 5.61
C ARG A 65 7.32 7.35 5.95
N PHE A 66 6.38 7.09 5.04
CA PHE A 66 4.97 7.44 5.22
C PHE A 66 4.23 6.41 6.09
N ILE A 67 4.70 5.16 6.11
CA ILE A 67 4.21 4.08 6.97
C ILE A 67 5.31 3.56 7.89
#